data_AF-A0A7U9NFN7-F1
#
_entry.id   AF-A0A7U9NFN7-F1
#
_cell.length_a   1.000
_cell.length_b   1.000
_cell.length_c   1.000
_cell.angle_alpha   90.00
_cell.angle_beta   90.00
_cell.angle_gamma   90.00
#
_symmetry.space_group_name_H-M   'P 1'
#
loop_
_entity.id
_entity.type
_entity.pdbx_description
1 polymer ?
#
loop_
_entity_poly.entity_id
_entity_poly.type
_entity_poly.pdbx_seq_one_letter_code
_entity_poly.pdbx_strand_id
1 'polypeptide(L)'
;MSDFAIRFLNSEGEPITQETVDKLVCKIRENHCRSAWLALDEYGEEDFLSVDIENDWAALAFNTYGEDEEAHMYMPVNSEYGTSKEDAPVNISGQTPVLKRNALNDLNLVAECVLHFAKTGELYPKLKWEEVA
;
A
#
# COMPACT_ATOMS: atom_id res chain seq x y z
N MET A 1 13.26 -0.22 21.02
CA MET A 1 13.57 0.27 19.66
C MET A 1 12.45 -0.23 18.78
N SER A 2 11.91 0.60 17.88
CA SER A 2 10.86 0.14 16.97
C SER A 2 11.46 -0.92 16.03
N ASP A 3 10.87 -2.12 16.01
CA ASP A 3 11.26 -3.22 15.11
C ASP A 3 10.69 -3.02 13.67
N PHE A 4 10.13 -1.84 13.38
CA PHE A 4 9.57 -1.48 12.08
C PHE A 4 10.55 -0.62 11.27
N ALA A 5 10.54 -0.83 9.95
CA ALA A 5 11.28 -0.02 9.00
C ALA A 5 10.63 1.36 8.82
N ILE A 6 9.30 1.41 8.85
CA ILE A 6 8.55 2.65 8.70
C ILE A 6 8.82 3.62 9.85
N ARG A 7 8.87 4.90 9.50
CA ARG A 7 9.06 6.04 10.40
C ARG A 7 7.85 6.96 10.45
N PHE A 8 6.96 6.82 9.48
CA PHE A 8 5.68 7.49 9.44
C PHE A 8 4.53 6.51 9.19
N LEU A 9 3.43 6.72 9.90
CA LEU A 9 2.13 6.11 9.67
C LEU A 9 1.07 7.20 9.90
N ASN A 10 0.15 7.40 8.96
CA ASN A 10 -0.89 8.43 9.06
C ASN A 10 -2.00 8.14 10.10
N SER A 11 -1.70 7.41 11.16
CA SER A 11 -2.56 7.25 12.33
C SER A 11 -2.47 8.50 13.21
N GLU A 12 -3.62 9.15 13.48
CA GLU A 12 -3.76 10.43 14.22
C GLU A 12 -2.92 10.53 15.51
N GLY A 13 -1.64 10.91 15.39
CA GLY A 13 -0.73 11.07 16.52
C GLY A 13 -0.42 9.79 17.31
N GLU A 14 -0.79 8.60 16.82
CA GLU A 14 -0.46 7.33 17.46
C GLU A 14 1.00 6.97 17.14
N PRO A 15 1.83 6.59 18.14
CA PRO A 15 3.19 6.14 17.88
C PRO A 15 3.18 4.84 17.07
N ILE A 16 4.22 4.65 16.24
CA ILE A 16 4.42 3.38 15.53
C ILE A 16 4.82 2.31 16.53
N THR A 17 3.90 1.38 16.79
CA THR A 17 4.07 0.24 17.69
C THR A 17 3.47 -1.01 17.05
N GLN A 18 3.79 -2.18 17.62
CA GLN A 18 3.19 -3.44 17.15
C GLN A 18 1.67 -3.39 17.24
N GLU A 19 1.11 -2.80 18.31
CA GLU A 19 -0.33 -2.63 18.48
C GLU A 19 -0.95 -1.75 17.39
N THR A 20 -0.33 -0.61 17.07
CA THR A 20 -0.82 0.30 16.02
C THR A 20 -0.80 -0.37 14.65
N VAL A 21 0.27 -1.10 14.33
CA VAL A 21 0.38 -1.84 13.05
C VAL A 21 -0.60 -3.00 12.99
N ASP A 22 -0.76 -3.78 14.07
CA ASP A 22 -1.73 -4.88 14.13
C ASP A 22 -3.16 -4.37 14.00
N LYS A 23 -3.49 -3.23 14.62
CA LYS A 23 -4.78 -2.56 14.49
C LYS A 23 -5.05 -2.14 13.05
N LEU A 24 -4.06 -1.60 12.34
CA LEU A 24 -4.18 -1.28 10.92
C LEU A 24 -4.44 -2.54 10.08
N VAL A 25 -3.62 -3.58 10.27
CA VAL A 25 -3.75 -4.87 9.56
C VAL A 25 -5.13 -5.50 9.79
N CYS A 26 -5.63 -5.50 11.03
CA CYS A 26 -6.97 -5.97 11.35
C CYS A 26 -8.05 -5.13 10.66
N LYS A 27 -7.95 -3.80 10.70
CA LYS A 27 -8.89 -2.91 9.99
C LYS A 27 -8.92 -3.18 8.49
N ILE A 28 -7.77 -3.44 7.86
CA ILE A 28 -7.72 -3.79 6.44
C ILE A 28 -8.45 -5.11 6.18
N ARG A 29 -8.14 -6.17 6.95
CA ARG A 29 -8.77 -7.49 6.80
C ARG A 29 -10.28 -7.45 6.99
N GLU A 30 -10.76 -6.60 7.89
CA GLU A 30 -12.19 -6.41 8.18
C GLU A 30 -12.89 -5.39 7.26
N ASN A 31 -12.20 -4.81 6.27
CA ASN A 31 -12.70 -3.72 5.42
C ASN A 31 -13.19 -2.48 6.20
N HIS A 32 -12.52 -2.19 7.33
CA HIS A 32 -12.72 -1.03 8.19
C HIS A 32 -11.63 0.05 8.00
N CYS A 33 -10.72 -0.15 7.06
CA CYS A 33 -9.74 0.83 6.61
C CYS A 33 -10.20 1.43 5.28
N ARG A 34 -10.08 2.76 5.13
CA ARG A 34 -10.38 3.46 3.86
C ARG A 34 -9.11 3.93 3.16
N SER A 35 -8.14 4.41 3.93
CA SER A 35 -6.83 4.69 3.42
C SER A 35 -5.77 4.53 4.50
N ALA A 36 -4.54 4.26 4.08
CA ALA A 36 -3.36 4.22 4.93
C ALA A 36 -2.15 4.76 4.16
N TRP A 37 -1.23 5.39 4.88
CA TRP A 37 0.01 5.94 4.35
C TRP A 37 1.15 5.56 5.28
N LEU A 38 2.11 4.80 4.75
CA LEU A 38 3.26 4.30 5.47
C LEU A 38 4.51 4.79 4.76
N ALA A 39 5.49 5.35 5.48
CA ALA A 39 6.72 5.80 4.84
C ALA A 39 7.97 5.48 5.66
N LEU A 40 9.11 5.45 4.97
CA LEU A 40 10.42 5.13 5.55
C LEU A 40 11.10 6.35 6.19
N ASP A 41 10.62 7.56 5.90
CA ASP A 41 11.05 8.80 6.54
C ASP A 41 10.00 9.30 7.56
N GLU A 42 10.40 10.23 8.43
CA GLU A 42 9.56 10.74 9.54
C GLU A 42 8.45 11.70 9.07
N TYR A 43 8.54 12.22 7.84
CA TYR A 43 7.65 13.23 7.28
C TYR A 43 6.66 12.65 6.27
N GLY A 44 6.91 11.44 5.78
CA GLY A 44 6.05 10.76 4.83
C GLY A 44 6.23 11.21 3.39
N GLU A 45 7.40 11.76 3.05
CA GLU A 45 7.66 12.45 1.78
C GLU A 45 8.48 11.63 0.78
N GLU A 46 9.27 10.65 1.24
CA GLU A 46 10.20 9.90 0.40
C GLU A 46 9.61 8.54 -0.04
N ASP A 47 10.24 7.43 0.35
CA ASP A 47 9.77 6.09 0.02
C ASP A 47 8.52 5.76 0.86
N PHE A 48 7.37 5.68 0.19
CA PHE A 48 6.10 5.44 0.87
C PHE A 48 5.19 4.46 0.12
N LEU A 49 4.39 3.74 0.91
CA LEU A 49 3.30 2.91 0.44
C LEU A 49 1.97 3.60 0.76
N SER A 50 1.21 3.94 -0.27
CA SER A 50 -0.17 4.36 -0.14
C SER A 50 -1.12 3.17 -0.33
N VAL A 51 -2.23 3.20 0.41
CA VAL A 51 -3.29 2.20 0.34
C VAL A 51 -4.62 2.93 0.35
N ASP A 52 -5.47 2.65 -0.63
CA ASP A 52 -6.86 3.12 -0.68
C ASP A 52 -7.79 1.93 -0.86
N ILE A 53 -8.86 1.86 -0.07
CA ILE A 53 -9.77 0.72 0.00
C ILE A 53 -11.22 1.15 -0.13
N GLU A 54 -11.90 0.64 -1.15
CA GLU A 54 -13.31 0.86 -1.40
C GLU A 54 -13.92 -0.34 -2.15
N ASN A 55 -15.21 -0.63 -1.90
CA ASN A 55 -15.96 -1.71 -2.55
C ASN A 55 -15.26 -3.08 -2.53
N ASP A 56 -14.58 -3.42 -1.43
CA ASP A 56 -13.78 -4.66 -1.25
C ASP A 56 -12.55 -4.77 -2.16
N TRP A 57 -12.12 -3.66 -2.77
CA TRP A 57 -10.90 -3.55 -3.56
C TRP A 57 -9.93 -2.59 -2.88
N ALA A 58 -8.64 -2.85 -3.10
CA ALA A 58 -7.55 -2.01 -2.63
C ALA A 58 -6.63 -1.60 -3.78
N ALA A 59 -6.38 -0.30 -3.91
CA ALA A 59 -5.27 0.22 -4.67
C ALA A 59 -4.05 0.36 -3.74
N LEU A 60 -2.92 -0.24 -4.13
CA LEU A 60 -1.64 -0.04 -3.45
C LEU A 60 -0.68 0.60 -4.45
N ALA A 61 0.03 1.63 -4.00
CA ALA A 61 1.10 2.23 -4.78
C ALA A 61 2.31 2.48 -3.88
N PHE A 62 3.43 1.84 -4.23
CA PHE A 62 4.72 2.15 -3.64
C PHE A 62 5.40 3.20 -4.49
N ASN A 63 5.76 4.32 -3.88
CA ASN A 63 6.42 5.44 -4.51
C ASN A 63 7.83 5.51 -3.94
N THR A 64 8.81 5.64 -4.82
CA THR A 64 10.22 5.71 -4.45
C THR A 64 10.98 6.63 -5.40
N TYR A 65 12.06 7.21 -4.91
CA TYR A 65 12.94 8.08 -5.67
C TYR A 65 14.26 7.34 -5.88
N GLY A 66 14.58 7.03 -7.14
CA GLY A 66 15.83 6.35 -7.49
C GLY A 66 17.07 7.16 -7.11
N GLU A 67 18.26 6.58 -7.31
CA GLU A 67 19.53 7.30 -7.12
C GLU A 67 19.68 8.53 -8.05
N ASP A 68 18.91 8.58 -9.12
CA ASP A 68 18.82 9.65 -10.11
C ASP A 68 17.73 10.70 -9.79
N GLU A 69 17.09 10.61 -8.62
CA GLU A 69 15.95 11.43 -8.19
C GLU A 69 14.71 11.28 -9.11
N GLU A 70 14.67 10.26 -9.97
CA GLU A 70 13.47 9.94 -10.76
C GLU A 70 12.42 9.28 -9.87
N ALA A 71 11.17 9.75 -10.02
CA ALA A 71 10.04 9.21 -9.29
C ALA A 71 9.56 7.92 -9.96
N HIS A 72 9.63 6.81 -9.22
CA HIS A 72 9.13 5.51 -9.65
C HIS A 72 7.90 5.14 -8.83
N MET A 73 6.90 4.57 -9.49
CA MET A 73 5.71 4.04 -8.83
C MET A 73 5.54 2.57 -9.19
N TYR A 74 5.33 1.73 -8.17
CA TYR A 74 5.10 0.30 -8.32
C TYR A 74 3.71 -0.06 -7.81
N MET A 75 2.98 -0.80 -8.64
CA MET A 75 1.65 -1.31 -8.32
C MET A 75 1.65 -2.84 -8.37
N PRO A 76 0.77 -3.51 -7.61
CA PRO A 76 0.69 -4.95 -7.64
C PRO A 76 0.21 -5.44 -9.02
N VAL A 77 0.52 -6.69 -9.35
CA VAL A 77 -0.05 -7.39 -10.51
C VAL A 77 -1.00 -8.46 -10.01
N ASN A 78 -2.30 -8.18 -10.11
CA ASN A 78 -3.34 -9.13 -9.74
C ASN A 78 -3.45 -10.23 -10.80
N SER A 79 -3.04 -11.44 -10.44
CA SER A 79 -3.01 -12.58 -11.35
C SER A 79 -4.39 -13.01 -11.84
N GLU A 80 -5.45 -12.79 -11.07
CA GLU A 80 -6.84 -13.07 -11.48
C GLU A 80 -7.28 -12.15 -12.63
N TYR A 81 -6.67 -10.96 -12.74
CA TYR A 81 -7.05 -9.92 -13.69
C TYR A 81 -5.89 -9.47 -14.59
N GLY A 82 -4.83 -10.27 -14.74
CA GLY A 82 -3.55 -9.82 -15.31
C GLY A 82 -3.61 -9.23 -16.73
N THR A 83 -4.66 -9.51 -17.52
CA THR A 83 -4.90 -8.92 -18.86
C THR A 83 -6.05 -7.92 -18.90
N SER A 84 -6.72 -7.69 -17.77
CA SER A 84 -7.87 -6.79 -17.66
C SER A 84 -7.44 -5.34 -17.92
N LYS A 85 -8.31 -4.64 -18.66
CA LYS A 85 -8.24 -3.20 -18.89
C LYS A 85 -9.42 -2.46 -18.25
N GLU A 86 -10.18 -3.16 -17.42
CA GLU A 86 -11.28 -2.57 -16.67
C GLU A 86 -10.75 -1.84 -15.45
N ASP A 87 -11.40 -0.74 -15.10
CA ASP A 87 -11.14 -0.01 -13.87
C ASP A 87 -11.56 -0.86 -12.67
N ALA A 88 -10.73 -0.85 -11.63
CA ALA A 88 -11.07 -1.36 -10.32
C ALA A 88 -12.11 -0.43 -9.67
N PRO A 89 -13.06 -0.96 -8.89
CA PRO A 89 -14.09 -0.17 -8.23
C PRO A 89 -13.53 0.54 -6.97
N VAL A 90 -12.36 1.14 -7.05
CA VAL A 90 -11.71 1.88 -5.96
C VAL A 90 -11.52 3.35 -6.34
N ASN A 91 -12.07 4.26 -5.55
CA ASN A 91 -11.88 5.69 -5.74
C ASN A 91 -10.67 6.18 -4.95
N ILE A 92 -9.61 6.54 -5.67
CA ILE A 92 -8.41 7.16 -5.11
C ILE A 92 -8.54 8.69 -5.03
N SER A 93 -9.65 9.15 -4.43
CA SER A 93 -9.94 10.57 -4.18
C SER A 93 -9.81 11.48 -5.41
N GLY A 94 -10.33 11.04 -6.56
CA GLY A 94 -10.34 11.82 -7.81
C GLY A 94 -9.06 11.77 -8.64
N GLN A 95 -8.08 10.95 -8.26
CA GLN A 95 -6.97 10.59 -9.14
C GLN A 95 -7.40 9.60 -10.24
N THR A 96 -6.49 9.32 -11.18
CA THR A 96 -6.73 8.41 -12.32
C THR A 96 -7.18 7.04 -11.84
N PRO A 97 -8.28 6.48 -12.38
CA PRO A 97 -8.73 5.14 -12.00
C PRO A 97 -7.62 4.09 -12.13
N VAL A 98 -7.51 3.23 -11.12
CA VAL A 98 -6.59 2.09 -11.12
C VAL A 98 -7.24 0.93 -11.85
N LEU A 99 -6.51 0.25 -12.74
CA LEU A 99 -7.02 -0.94 -13.40
C LEU A 99 -7.17 -2.11 -12.42
N LYS A 100 -8.12 -3.02 -12.66
CA LYS A 100 -8.25 -4.27 -11.88
C LYS A 100 -6.97 -5.11 -11.85
N ARG A 101 -6.17 -5.07 -12.91
CA ARG A 101 -4.86 -5.74 -12.94
C ARG A 101 -3.86 -5.15 -11.93
N ASN A 102 -4.05 -3.89 -11.54
CA ASN A 102 -3.18 -3.13 -10.63
C ASN A 102 -3.80 -2.89 -9.24
N ALA A 103 -4.93 -3.53 -8.95
CA ALA A 103 -5.60 -3.45 -7.65
C ALA A 103 -5.88 -4.87 -7.13
N LEU A 104 -6.02 -5.01 -5.81
CA LEU A 104 -6.26 -6.29 -5.15
C LEU A 104 -7.69 -6.37 -4.62
N ASN A 105 -8.33 -7.52 -4.84
CA ASN A 105 -9.65 -7.89 -4.30
C ASN A 105 -9.55 -8.90 -3.14
N ASP A 106 -8.34 -9.23 -2.69
CA ASP A 106 -8.08 -10.05 -1.51
C ASP A 106 -7.50 -9.16 -0.39
N LEU A 107 -8.35 -8.72 0.53
CA LEU A 107 -7.95 -7.85 1.64
C LEU A 107 -6.99 -8.53 2.64
N ASN A 108 -6.94 -9.87 2.68
CA ASN A 108 -5.92 -10.55 3.48
C ASN A 108 -4.54 -10.36 2.84
N LEU A 109 -4.45 -10.51 1.51
CA LEU A 109 -3.20 -10.25 0.78
C LEU A 109 -2.77 -8.77 0.90
N VAL A 110 -3.71 -7.83 0.84
CA VAL A 110 -3.44 -6.40 1.09
C VAL A 110 -2.81 -6.21 2.48
N ALA A 111 -3.41 -6.82 3.50
CA ALA A 111 -2.91 -6.73 4.87
C ALA A 111 -1.53 -7.36 5.04
N GLU A 112 -1.22 -8.47 4.34
CA GLU A 112 0.13 -9.03 4.30
C GLU A 112 1.13 -8.08 3.62
N CYS A 113 0.74 -7.39 2.54
CA CYS A 113 1.59 -6.41 1.89
C CYS A 113 1.94 -5.24 2.82
N VAL A 114 0.92 -4.69 3.49
CA VAL A 114 1.09 -3.58 4.45
C VAL A 114 1.94 -4.00 5.64
N LEU A 115 1.69 -5.18 6.22
CA LEU A 115 2.46 -5.70 7.34
C LEU A 115 3.92 -5.95 6.95
N HIS A 116 4.17 -6.48 5.75
CA HIS A 116 5.51 -6.70 5.26
C HIS A 116 6.26 -5.38 5.10
N PHE A 117 5.67 -4.43 4.38
CA PHE A 117 6.27 -3.10 4.17
C PHE A 117 6.54 -2.38 5.50
N ALA A 118 5.61 -2.43 6.46
CA ALA A 118 5.83 -1.86 7.79
C ALA A 118 7.10 -2.42 8.46
N LYS A 119 7.34 -3.73 8.33
CA LYS A 119 8.46 -4.43 8.99
C LYS A 119 9.79 -4.27 8.25
N THR A 120 9.77 -4.31 6.92
CA THR A 120 10.99 -4.43 6.11
C THR A 120 11.32 -3.18 5.31
N GLY A 121 10.31 -2.36 5.01
CA GLY A 121 10.39 -1.27 4.04
C GLY A 121 10.40 -1.74 2.58
N GLU A 122 10.16 -3.03 2.35
CA GLU A 122 10.26 -3.66 1.04
C GLU A 122 8.89 -4.08 0.51
N LEU A 123 8.79 -4.25 -0.81
CA LEU A 123 7.60 -4.80 -1.46
C LEU A 123 7.38 -6.27 -1.10
N TYR A 124 6.12 -6.70 -0.96
CA TYR A 124 5.80 -8.07 -0.57
C TYR A 124 6.29 -9.08 -1.62
N PRO A 125 7.22 -10.00 -1.27
CA PRO A 125 7.97 -10.77 -2.27
C PRO A 125 7.17 -11.89 -2.94
N LYS A 126 6.02 -12.28 -2.39
CA LYS A 126 5.14 -13.31 -2.97
C LYS A 126 4.12 -12.72 -3.96
N LEU A 127 4.08 -11.40 -4.09
CA LEU A 127 3.25 -10.70 -5.05
C LEU A 127 4.16 -10.11 -6.13
N LYS A 128 3.72 -10.21 -7.38
CA LYS A 128 4.42 -9.50 -8.45
C LYS A 128 4.03 -8.02 -8.37
N TRP A 129 5.03 -7.16 -8.50
CA TRP A 129 4.87 -5.72 -8.63
C TRP A 129 5.37 -5.31 -10.02
N GLU A 130 4.77 -4.29 -10.59
CA GLU A 130 5.23 -3.69 -11.84
C GLU A 130 5.35 -2.19 -11.67
N GLU A 131 6.40 -1.65 -12.26
CA GLU A 131 6.56 -0.21 -12.41
C GLU A 131 5.51 0.29 -13.39
N VAL A 132 4.86 1.39 -13.03
CA VAL A 132 3.85 2.07 -13.85
C VAL A 132 4.41 3.43 -14.26
N ALA A 133 4.26 3.74 -15.55
CA ALA A 133 4.77 4.95 -16.20
C ALA A 133 3.75 6.10 -16.19
#